data_AF-A0A2N1CWC7-F1
#
_entry.id   AF-A0A2N1CWC7-F1
#
_cell.length_a   1.000
_cell.length_b   1.000
_cell.length_c   1.000
_cell.angle_alpha   90.00
_cell.angle_beta   90.00
_cell.angle_gamma   90.00
#
_symmetry.space_group_name_H-M   'P 1'
#
loop_
_entity.id
_entity.type
_entity.pdbx_description
1 polymer ?
#
loop_
_entity_poly.entity_id
_entity_poly.type
_entity_poly.pdbx_seq_one_letter_code
_entity_poly.pdbx_strand_id
1 'polypeptide(L)' 'MSRTPICDAIAADPARYLFKTGLQALLAASGFAERDHYGKRLAGHLDGLMEAEIISREQFRVAANEINAFVWEQLP' A
#
# COMPACT_ATOMS: atom_id res chain seq x y z
N MET A 1 17.13 -1.37 -2.48
CA MET A 1 16.04 -2.24 -1.99
C MET A 1 14.76 -1.41 -1.97
N SER A 2 13.62 -1.98 -2.39
CA SER A 2 12.34 -1.26 -2.33
C SER A 2 11.98 -0.91 -0.88
N ARG A 3 11.37 0.26 -0.67
CA ARG A 3 10.84 0.70 0.64
C ARG A 3 9.47 0.07 0.94
N THR A 4 8.87 -0.59 -0.05
CA THR A 4 7.54 -1.23 0.02
C THR A 4 7.57 -2.67 -0.50
N PRO A 5 8.46 -3.55 0.00
CA PRO A 5 8.65 -4.87 -0.59
C PRO A 5 7.39 -5.74 -0.58
N ILE A 6 6.53 -5.65 0.45
CA ILE A 6 5.28 -6.41 0.47
C ILE A 6 4.22 -5.76 -0.42
N CYS A 7 4.08 -4.44 -0.41
CA CYS A 7 3.16 -3.80 -1.35
C CYS A 7 3.58 -4.04 -2.81
N ASP A 8 4.88 -4.07 -3.11
CA ASP A 8 5.40 -4.40 -4.44
C ASP A 8 5.07 -5.84 -4.84
N ALA A 9 5.20 -6.79 -3.90
CA ALA A 9 4.84 -8.19 -4.13
C ALA A 9 3.34 -8.35 -4.41
N ILE A 10 2.47 -7.64 -3.68
CA ILE A 10 1.03 -7.61 -3.94
C ILE A 10 0.75 -6.97 -5.31
N ALA A 11 1.40 -5.86 -5.63
CA ALA A 11 1.22 -5.14 -6.89
C ALA A 11 1.79 -5.87 -8.11
N ALA A 12 2.61 -6.90 -7.91
CA ALA A 12 3.14 -7.73 -9.00
C ALA A 12 2.08 -8.65 -9.62
N ASP A 13 1.01 -8.98 -8.89
CA ASP A 13 -0.14 -9.73 -9.43
C ASP A 13 -0.94 -8.82 -10.40
N PRO A 14 -1.10 -9.19 -11.68
CA PRO A 14 -1.85 -8.40 -12.67
C PRO A 14 -3.30 -8.11 -12.26
N ALA A 15 -3.93 -8.98 -11.45
CA ALA A 15 -5.28 -8.77 -10.95
C ALA A 15 -5.37 -7.60 -9.93
N ARG A 16 -4.23 -7.14 -9.40
CA ARG A 16 -4.13 -6.06 -8.40
C ARG A 16 -3.83 -4.70 -9.03
N TYR A 17 -4.25 -4.47 -10.27
CA TYR A 17 -3.98 -3.23 -11.00
C TYR A 17 -4.46 -1.96 -10.26
N LEU A 18 -5.60 -2.00 -9.56
CA LEU A 18 -6.07 -0.85 -8.76
C LEU A 18 -5.16 -0.57 -7.56
N PHE A 19 -4.70 -1.63 -6.87
CA PHE A 19 -3.75 -1.52 -5.77
C PHE A 19 -2.41 -0.95 -6.29
N LYS A 20 -1.90 -1.49 -7.39
CA LYS A 20 -0.68 -1.01 -8.06
C LYS A 20 -0.75 0.47 -8.41
N THR A 21 -1.84 0.91 -9.05
CA THR A 21 -2.04 2.33 -9.38
C THR A 21 -2.11 3.20 -8.13
N GLY A 22 -2.80 2.74 -7.07
CA GLY A 22 -2.84 3.44 -5.79
C GLY A 22 -1.48 3.56 -5.12
N LEU A 23 -0.66 2.51 -5.18
CA LEU A 23 0.70 2.50 -4.63
C LEU A 23 1.58 3.47 -5.38
N GLN A 24 1.54 3.48 -6.71
CA GLN A 24 2.27 4.45 -7.53
C GLN A 24 1.86 5.90 -7.22
N ALA A 25 0.57 6.15 -7.03
CA ALA A 25 0.07 7.47 -6.64
C ALA A 25 0.54 7.89 -5.24
N LEU A 26 0.54 6.97 -4.26
CA LEU A 26 1.10 7.23 -2.93
C LEU A 26 2.59 7.58 -3.00
N LEU A 27 3.37 6.85 -3.79
CA LEU A 27 4.81 7.07 -3.95
C LEU A 27 5.13 8.38 -4.69
N ALA A 28 4.23 8.85 -5.55
CA ALA A 28 4.37 10.11 -6.29
C ALA A 28 3.78 11.32 -5.56
N ALA A 29 3.11 11.11 -4.42
CA ALA A 29 2.41 12.17 -3.69
C ALA A 29 3.37 13.22 -3.12
N SER A 30 3.05 14.49 -3.35
CA SER A 30 3.90 15.64 -3.01
C SER A 30 3.68 16.15 -1.58
N GLY A 31 2.48 15.89 -1.03
CA GLY A 31 2.05 16.43 0.26
C GLY A 31 1.40 15.39 1.14
N PHE A 32 1.31 15.71 2.44
CA PHE A 32 0.66 14.84 3.42
C PHE A 32 -0.80 14.54 3.05
N ALA A 33 -1.56 15.54 2.57
CA ALA A 33 -2.95 15.35 2.19
C ALA A 33 -3.13 14.31 1.08
N GLU A 34 -2.28 14.33 0.06
CA GLU A 34 -2.28 13.33 -1.02
C GLU A 34 -1.87 11.95 -0.49
N ARG A 35 -0.85 11.89 0.36
CA ARG A 35 -0.41 10.63 0.97
C ARG A 35 -1.49 10.01 1.85
N ASP A 36 -2.13 10.79 2.72
CA ASP A 36 -3.23 10.32 3.57
C ASP A 36 -4.41 9.82 2.72
N HIS A 37 -4.76 10.54 1.65
CA HIS A 37 -5.80 10.10 0.72
C HIS A 37 -5.48 8.75 0.06
N TYR A 38 -4.29 8.61 -0.53
CA TYR A 38 -3.90 7.36 -1.19
C TYR A 38 -3.64 6.23 -0.20
N GLY A 39 -3.11 6.53 0.98
CA GLY A 39 -2.89 5.58 2.07
C GLY A 39 -4.21 4.96 2.56
N LYS A 40 -5.24 5.78 2.80
CA LYS A 40 -6.58 5.30 3.16
C LYS A 40 -7.20 4.42 2.08
N ARG A 41 -7.01 4.80 0.81
CA ARG A 41 -7.48 3.99 -0.33
C ARG A 41 -6.79 2.63 -0.37
N LEU A 42 -5.48 2.57 -0.15
CA LEU A 42 -4.73 1.32 -0.12
C LEU A 42 -5.09 0.46 1.09
N ALA A 43 -5.37 1.06 2.25
CA ALA A 43 -5.87 0.33 3.43
C ALA A 43 -7.15 -0.44 3.10
N GLY A 44 -8.14 0.20 2.46
CA GLY A 44 -9.36 -0.49 2.04
C GLY A 44 -9.12 -1.61 1.02
N HIS A 45 -8.12 -1.49 0.16
CA HIS A 45 -7.71 -2.60 -0.71
C HIS A 45 -7.09 -3.75 0.09
N LEU A 46 -6.23 -3.47 1.08
CA LEU A 46 -5.64 -4.50 1.93
C LEU A 46 -6.71 -5.24 2.73
N ASP A 47 -7.71 -4.53 3.25
CA ASP A 47 -8.84 -5.14 3.97
C ASP A 47 -9.55 -6.15 3.06
N GLY A 48 -9.94 -5.74 1.85
CA GLY A 48 -10.60 -6.63 0.90
C GLY A 48 -9.75 -7.82 0.46
N LEU A 49 -8.44 -7.65 0.30
CA LEU A 49 -7.52 -8.75 -0.02
C LEU A 49 -7.37 -9.74 1.13
N MET A 50 -7.38 -9.24 2.36
CA MET A 50 -7.29 -10.03 3.58
C MET A 50 -8.58 -10.82 3.83
N GLU A 51 -9.75 -10.18 3.70
CA GLU A 51 -11.06 -10.84 3.82
C GLU A 51 -11.27 -11.91 2.76
N ALA A 52 -10.74 -11.70 1.55
CA ALA A 52 -10.80 -12.67 0.47
C ALA A 52 -9.69 -13.76 0.56
N GLU A 53 -8.91 -13.79 1.64
CA GLU A 53 -7.81 -14.75 1.88
C GLU A 53 -6.74 -14.76 0.77
N ILE A 54 -6.61 -13.66 0.01
CA ILE A 54 -5.61 -13.51 -1.05
C ILE A 54 -4.22 -13.23 -0.46
N ILE A 55 -4.20 -12.52 0.67
CA ILE A 55 -2.99 -12.26 1.46
C ILE A 55 -3.16 -12.82 2.86
N SER A 56 -2.05 -13.20 3.49
CA SER A 56 -2.04 -13.62 4.88
C SER A 56 -2.13 -12.41 5.84
N ARG A 57 -2.48 -12.69 7.11
CA ARG A 57 -2.47 -11.68 8.19
C ARG A 57 -1.14 -10.97 8.33
N GLU A 58 -0.06 -11.71 8.16
CA GLU A 58 1.28 -11.15 8.27
C GLU A 58 1.60 -10.23 7.10
N GLN A 59 1.25 -10.63 5.86
CA GLN A 59 1.38 -9.76 4.69
C GLN A 59 0.53 -8.49 4.82
N PHE A 60 -0.71 -8.61 5.32
CA PHE A 60 -1.56 -7.46 5.62
C PHE A 60 -0.87 -6.49 6.60
N ARG A 61 -0.39 -7.02 7.74
CA ARG A 61 0.25 -6.21 8.78
C ARG A 61 1.49 -5.48 8.25
N VAL A 62 2.35 -6.17 7.50
CA VAL A 62 3.57 -5.58 6.95
C VAL A 62 3.24 -4.55 5.88
N ALA A 63 2.33 -4.85 4.95
CA ALA A 63 1.90 -3.90 3.92
C ALA A 63 1.27 -2.63 4.53
N ALA A 64 0.43 -2.77 5.56
CA ALA A 64 -0.17 -1.63 6.27
C ALA A 64 0.89 -0.76 6.94
N ASN A 65 1.92 -1.37 7.52
CA ASN A 65 3.06 -0.63 8.08
C ASN A 65 3.88 0.09 7.01
N GLU A 66 4.13 -0.55 5.86
CA GLU A 66 4.82 0.08 4.71
C GLU A 66 4.05 1.32 4.23
N ILE A 67 2.71 1.23 4.08
CA ILE A 67 1.87 2.37 3.70
C ILE A 67 1.93 3.47 4.76
N ASN A 68 1.77 3.12 6.04
CA ASN A 68 1.78 4.10 7.13
C ASN A 68 3.11 4.85 7.23
N ALA A 69 4.23 4.17 6.99
CA ALA A 69 5.54 4.81 6.93
C ALA A 69 5.54 5.91 5.85
N PHE A 70 5.04 5.65 4.65
CA PHE A 70 4.96 6.69 3.61
C PHE A 70 4.02 7.86 3.94
N VAL A 71 2.91 7.59 4.63
CA VAL A 71 1.94 8.63 5.02
C VAL A 71 2.49 9.56 6.09
N TRP A 72 3.05 8.99 7.16
CA TRP A 72 3.36 9.72 8.39
C TRP A 72 4.84 10.03 8.57
N GLU A 73 5.70 9.13 8.13
CA GLU A 73 7.13 9.35 8.17
C GLU A 73 7.49 9.97 6.81
N GLN A 74 7.81 11.26 6.78
CA GLN A 74 8.57 11.81 5.66
C GLN A 74 9.94 11.12 5.67
N LEU A 75 10.01 9.89 5.17
CA LEU A 75 11.27 9.24 4.93
C LEU A 75 11.94 10.04 3.80
N PRO A 76 13.15 10.58 4.03
CA PRO A 76 13.85 11.44 3.08
C PRO A 76 14.03 10.78 1.70
#